data_AF-A0A182XHA3-F1
#
_entry.id   AF-A0A182XHA3-F1
#
_cell.length_a   1.000
_cell.length_b   1.000
_cell.length_c   1.000
_cell.angle_alpha   90.00
_cell.angle_beta   90.00
_cell.angle_gamma   90.00
#
_symmetry.space_group_name_H-M   'P 1'
#
loop_
_entity.id
_entity.type
_entity.pdbx_description
1 polymer ?
#
loop_
_entity_poly.entity_id
_entity_poly.type
_entity_poly.pdbx_seq_one_letter_code
_entity_poly.pdbx_strand_id
1 'polypeptide(L)'
;MNYSCDLLEKALDRYQKLVLSIGNTTRRAMHNRGYAFQSRNELSSASHANRSWRSDTNWAGYLEQVQVDLKAPCEELPHLSMDEEYTINIDDFQARLSSFSIWGMLRALESFSQMVVLSDDGSMLRINSTTIDDGPRFSHRGLLVDTSRHFIDTCTLVKILDGMAYNKLNVFHWHIVDDHSFPYESKAFPELSEKGAYHPSMVYTQRDIQMIIEEARLRGIRVMSEFDTPGHTRSWGVSHPELLTECQDQYRGKLGPMDPTRESTYTFLSNLFREVIEVFPDQYVHLGGDEVGFECWASNPNILEYMKQNRLYSFEMLEEKFIQRIVDQIDVLNRSSLVWQEVYVNGVRLPKGTVVHVWTGNRQDLLNK
;
A
#
# COMPACT_ATOMS: atom_id res chain seq x y z
N MET A 1 10.57 12.26 30.20
CA MET A 1 9.58 12.95 29.36
C MET A 1 8.62 11.88 28.88
N ASN A 2 7.34 11.98 29.24
CA ASN A 2 6.34 10.97 28.87
C ASN A 2 5.79 11.36 27.50
N TYR A 3 6.46 10.92 26.44
CA TYR A 3 5.97 11.12 25.08
C TYR A 3 4.78 10.17 24.88
N SER A 4 3.59 10.72 24.59
CA SER A 4 2.46 9.89 24.15
C SER A 4 2.74 9.43 22.72
N CYS A 5 2.45 8.15 22.44
CA CYS A 5 2.64 7.52 21.14
C CYS A 5 1.30 6.94 20.71
N ASP A 6 0.54 7.74 19.97
CA ASP A 6 -0.79 7.38 19.51
C ASP A 6 -0.77 6.09 18.65
N LEU A 7 0.26 5.91 17.83
CA LEU A 7 0.53 4.69 17.07
C LEU A 7 0.55 3.46 17.97
N LEU A 8 1.30 3.52 19.07
CA LEU A 8 1.42 2.41 20.01
C LEU A 8 0.11 2.19 20.75
N GLU A 9 -0.52 3.25 21.26
CA GLU A 9 -1.80 3.17 21.98
C GLU A 9 -2.89 2.52 21.12
N LYS A 10 -3.01 2.95 19.85
CA LYS A 10 -3.99 2.40 18.89
C LYS A 10 -3.66 0.96 18.50
N ALA A 11 -2.38 0.64 18.33
CA ALA A 11 -1.96 -0.73 18.04
C ALA A 11 -2.27 -1.67 19.20
N LEU A 12 -1.97 -1.26 20.45
CA LEU A 12 -2.27 -2.05 21.64
C LEU A 12 -3.77 -2.32 21.78
N ASP A 13 -4.62 -1.30 21.60
CA ASP A 13 -6.08 -1.47 21.60
C ASP A 13 -6.55 -2.46 20.52
N ARG A 14 -6.01 -2.35 19.30
CA ARG A 14 -6.33 -3.24 18.17
C ARG A 14 -5.94 -4.69 18.47
N TYR A 15 -4.70 -4.93 18.88
CA TYR A 15 -4.19 -6.27 19.12
C TYR A 15 -4.76 -6.91 20.38
N GLN A 16 -5.04 -6.12 21.42
CA GLN A 16 -5.77 -6.60 22.59
C GLN A 16 -7.17 -7.09 22.20
N LYS A 17 -7.91 -6.33 21.38
CA LYS A 17 -9.22 -6.76 20.85
C LYS A 17 -9.10 -8.01 20.01
N LEU A 18 -8.08 -8.11 19.15
CA LEU A 18 -7.84 -9.30 18.31
C LEU A 18 -7.64 -10.54 19.19
N VAL A 19 -6.72 -10.51 20.15
CA VAL A 19 -6.44 -11.63 21.06
C VAL A 19 -7.65 -11.99 21.91
N LEU A 20 -8.38 -11.02 22.45
CA LEU A 20 -9.60 -11.28 23.23
C LEU A 20 -10.75 -11.83 22.38
N SER A 21 -10.83 -11.45 21.10
CA SER A 21 -11.85 -11.96 20.18
C SER A 21 -11.67 -13.46 19.90
N ILE A 22 -10.42 -13.93 19.83
CA ILE A 22 -10.08 -15.36 19.74
C ILE A 22 -10.67 -16.10 20.94
N GLY A 23 -10.50 -15.58 22.16
CA GLY A 23 -11.07 -16.19 23.37
C GLY A 23 -12.60 -16.12 23.46
N ASN A 24 -13.22 -15.01 23.03
CA ASN A 24 -14.67 -14.79 23.15
C ASN A 24 -15.50 -15.58 22.15
N THR A 25 -15.01 -15.75 20.92
CA THR A 25 -15.66 -16.60 19.89
C THR A 25 -15.80 -18.03 20.43
N THR A 26 -14.85 -18.47 21.24
CA THR A 26 -14.82 -19.80 21.86
C THR A 26 -15.85 -19.95 22.97
N ARG A 27 -16.02 -18.95 23.86
CA ARG A 27 -17.09 -18.98 24.87
C ARG A 27 -18.47 -19.10 24.25
N ARG A 28 -18.72 -18.40 23.13
CA ARG A 28 -19.98 -18.49 22.38
C ARG A 28 -20.14 -19.84 21.68
N ALA A 29 -19.09 -20.38 21.06
CA ALA A 29 -19.12 -21.70 20.42
C ALA A 29 -19.37 -22.84 21.42
N MET A 30 -18.77 -22.77 22.62
CA MET A 30 -19.01 -23.71 23.72
C MET A 30 -20.42 -23.57 24.31
N HIS A 31 -20.90 -22.34 24.50
CA HIS A 31 -22.24 -22.09 25.03
C HIS A 31 -23.34 -22.57 24.06
N ASN A 32 -23.16 -22.39 22.75
CA ASN A 32 -24.11 -22.86 21.72
C ASN A 32 -24.06 -24.37 21.49
N ARG A 33 -22.99 -25.06 21.91
CA ARG A 33 -22.86 -26.52 21.80
C ARG A 33 -23.46 -27.31 22.97
N GLY A 34 -24.18 -26.67 23.90
CA GLY A 34 -25.03 -27.34 24.90
C GLY A 34 -24.44 -28.66 25.42
N TYR A 35 -23.29 -28.61 26.11
CA TYR A 35 -22.75 -29.78 26.79
C TYR A 35 -23.66 -30.13 27.99
N ALA A 36 -24.80 -30.75 27.67
CA ALA A 36 -25.55 -31.58 28.58
C ALA A 36 -24.88 -32.96 28.58
N PHE A 37 -24.28 -33.33 29.72
CA PHE A 37 -23.76 -34.67 29.93
C PHE A 37 -24.93 -35.67 29.90
N GLN A 38 -25.11 -36.39 28.79
CA GLN A 38 -26.02 -37.53 28.73
C GLN A 38 -25.26 -38.82 29.04
N SER A 39 -25.59 -39.39 30.20
CA SER A 39 -25.29 -40.77 30.59
C SER A 39 -25.92 -41.75 29.61
N ARG A 40 -25.10 -42.60 28.97
CA ARG A 40 -25.48 -43.98 28.61
C ARG A 40 -24.26 -44.85 28.30
N ASN A 41 -24.34 -46.07 28.83
CA ASN A 41 -23.35 -47.13 29.02
C ASN A 41 -22.68 -47.70 27.74
N GLU A 42 -21.40 -48.08 27.91
CA GLU A 42 -20.65 -49.21 27.30
C GLU A 42 -20.43 -49.23 25.76
N LEU A 43 -19.24 -49.42 25.14
CA LEU A 43 -17.95 -50.01 25.50
C LEU A 43 -16.78 -49.38 24.67
N SER A 44 -15.66 -49.11 25.36
CA SER A 44 -14.24 -49.38 24.98
C SER A 44 -13.36 -48.28 25.59
N SER A 45 -12.75 -48.64 26.72
CA SER A 45 -11.99 -47.76 27.59
C SER A 45 -10.61 -47.45 26.99
N ALA A 46 -10.57 -46.50 26.04
CA ALA A 46 -9.41 -45.64 25.86
C ALA A 46 -9.63 -44.40 26.75
N SER A 47 -8.91 -44.36 27.86
CA SER A 47 -8.92 -43.32 28.89
C SER A 47 -9.06 -41.90 28.31
N HIS A 48 -10.29 -41.39 28.25
CA HIS A 48 -10.55 -39.96 28.25
C HIS A 48 -10.31 -39.46 29.68
N ALA A 49 -9.03 -39.41 30.04
CA ALA A 49 -8.62 -38.62 31.18
C ALA A 49 -9.00 -37.18 30.86
N ASN A 50 -9.80 -36.57 31.74
CA ASN A 50 -9.83 -35.14 31.94
C ASN A 50 -8.36 -34.66 32.00
N ARG A 51 -7.77 -34.28 30.86
CA ARG A 51 -6.48 -33.61 30.83
C ARG A 51 -6.75 -32.18 31.27
N SER A 52 -6.88 -32.03 32.58
CA SER A 52 -6.68 -30.74 33.22
C SER A 52 -5.33 -30.23 32.75
N TRP A 53 -5.26 -28.99 32.28
CA TRP A 53 -3.99 -28.30 32.00
C TRP A 53 -2.99 -28.41 33.18
N ARG A 54 -3.47 -28.70 34.40
CA ARG A 54 -2.67 -29.01 35.59
C ARG A 54 -1.81 -30.28 35.49
N SER A 55 -2.06 -31.15 34.51
CA SER A 55 -1.24 -32.35 34.24
C SER A 55 -0.40 -32.22 32.98
N ASP A 56 -0.36 -31.05 32.35
CA ASP A 56 0.56 -30.79 31.23
C ASP A 56 1.94 -30.50 31.80
N THR A 57 2.90 -31.39 31.55
CA THR A 57 4.29 -31.25 32.01
C THR A 57 5.02 -30.08 31.37
N ASN A 58 4.48 -29.52 30.28
CA ASN A 58 5.01 -28.34 29.60
C ASN A 58 4.36 -27.03 30.09
N TRP A 59 3.48 -27.09 31.09
CA TRP A 59 2.88 -25.90 31.68
C TRP A 59 3.88 -25.19 32.60
N ALA A 60 4.30 -23.98 32.21
CA ALA A 60 5.23 -23.17 32.97
C ALA A 60 4.55 -22.22 33.96
N GLY A 61 3.31 -21.77 33.69
CA GLY A 61 2.64 -20.79 34.53
C GLY A 61 1.52 -20.03 33.82
N TYR A 62 1.09 -18.93 34.44
CA TYR A 62 0.18 -17.96 33.84
C TYR A 62 0.95 -16.73 33.38
N LEU A 63 0.66 -16.28 32.16
CA LEU A 63 1.14 -14.99 31.67
C LEU A 63 0.09 -13.92 31.98
N GLU A 64 0.33 -13.11 33.00
CA GLU A 64 -0.59 -12.05 33.43
C GLU A 64 -0.33 -10.71 32.75
N GLN A 65 0.91 -10.48 32.31
CA GLN A 65 1.34 -9.21 31.72
C GLN A 65 2.30 -9.42 30.55
N VAL A 66 2.14 -8.59 29.52
CA VAL A 66 3.13 -8.42 28.44
C VAL A 66 3.80 -7.06 28.62
N GLN A 67 5.11 -7.06 28.77
CA GLN A 67 5.92 -5.85 28.82
C GLN A 67 6.23 -5.39 27.39
N VAL A 68 5.90 -4.13 27.09
CA VAL A 68 6.15 -3.49 25.80
C VAL A 68 7.25 -2.45 26.00
N ASP A 69 8.41 -2.69 25.40
CA ASP A 69 9.63 -1.91 25.55
C ASP A 69 10.01 -1.22 24.23
N LEU A 70 9.45 -0.04 24.01
CA LEU A 70 9.79 0.84 22.89
C LEU A 70 10.96 1.75 23.29
N LYS A 71 12.12 1.62 22.64
CA LYS A 71 13.36 2.28 23.10
C LYS A 71 13.53 3.72 22.60
N ALA A 72 13.04 4.03 21.39
CA ALA A 72 13.13 5.36 20.80
C ALA A 72 11.80 6.14 20.95
N PRO A 73 11.82 7.48 20.84
CA PRO A 73 10.60 8.27 20.72
C PRO A 73 9.72 7.82 19.56
N CYS A 74 8.42 8.02 19.70
CA CYS A 74 7.45 7.71 18.65
C CYS A 74 7.74 8.54 17.39
N GLU A 75 7.80 7.88 16.24
CA GLU A 75 7.91 8.53 14.93
C GLU A 75 6.52 8.91 14.40
N GLU A 76 6.45 9.87 13.49
CA GLU A 76 5.15 10.39 13.00
C GLU A 76 4.63 9.63 11.78
N LEU A 77 5.45 9.52 10.72
CA LEU A 77 5.07 8.92 9.43
C LEU A 77 6.03 7.79 9.05
N PRO A 78 5.53 6.69 8.45
CA PRO A 78 6.40 5.63 7.96
C PRO A 78 7.21 6.12 6.75
N HIS A 79 8.43 5.61 6.60
CA HIS A 79 9.35 6.00 5.53
C HIS A 79 10.18 4.81 5.05
N LEU A 80 10.83 4.93 3.88
CA LEU A 80 11.52 3.81 3.23
C LEU A 80 12.63 3.15 4.08
N SER A 81 13.30 3.94 4.91
CA SER A 81 14.43 3.49 5.76
C SER A 81 14.03 3.30 7.23
N MET A 82 12.74 3.10 7.51
CA MET A 82 12.24 2.96 8.86
C MET A 82 12.71 1.64 9.49
N ASP A 83 13.01 1.67 10.79
CA ASP A 83 13.49 0.49 11.51
C ASP A 83 12.29 -0.40 11.92
N GLU A 84 12.24 -1.60 11.36
CA GLU A 84 11.19 -2.58 11.60
C GLU A 84 11.69 -3.82 12.36
N GLU A 85 12.90 -3.78 12.92
CA GLU A 85 13.47 -4.87 13.71
C GLU A 85 12.84 -4.95 15.10
N TYR A 86 12.63 -6.17 15.59
CA TYR A 86 12.05 -6.39 16.91
C TYR A 86 12.48 -7.73 17.52
N THR A 87 12.31 -7.83 18.83
CA THR A 87 12.51 -9.07 19.59
C THR A 87 11.29 -9.40 20.43
N ILE A 88 10.99 -10.68 20.55
CA ILE A 88 9.96 -11.23 21.45
C ILE A 88 10.64 -12.25 22.35
N ASN A 89 10.56 -12.06 23.67
CA ASN A 89 11.08 -13.00 24.65
C ASN A 89 9.97 -13.38 25.60
N ILE A 90 9.55 -14.65 25.56
CA ILE A 90 8.54 -15.23 26.44
C ILE A 90 9.23 -16.35 27.20
N ASP A 91 9.32 -16.20 28.52
CA ASP A 91 9.81 -17.23 29.43
C ASP A 91 8.71 -17.63 30.44
N ASP A 92 9.07 -18.40 31.46
CA ASP A 92 8.14 -18.92 32.46
C ASP A 92 7.49 -17.82 33.33
N PHE A 93 8.07 -16.61 33.37
CA PHE A 93 7.69 -15.53 34.28
C PHE A 93 7.29 -14.22 33.58
N GLN A 94 7.72 -14.00 32.34
CA GLN A 94 7.52 -12.73 31.63
C GLN A 94 7.38 -12.93 30.11
N ALA A 95 6.57 -12.08 29.49
CA ALA A 95 6.61 -11.83 28.05
C ALA A 95 7.06 -10.38 27.83
N ARG A 96 8.12 -10.19 27.05
CA ARG A 96 8.65 -8.89 26.66
C ARG A 96 8.73 -8.77 25.15
N LEU A 97 8.06 -7.75 24.61
CA LEU A 97 8.22 -7.28 23.24
C LEU A 97 9.14 -6.06 23.29
N SER A 98 10.22 -6.06 22.52
CA SER A 98 11.18 -4.95 22.51
C SER A 98 11.55 -4.57 21.08
N SER A 99 11.54 -3.27 20.80
CA SER A 99 11.89 -2.71 19.49
C SER A 99 12.56 -1.36 19.69
N PHE A 100 13.51 -1.01 18.81
CA PHE A 100 14.08 0.33 18.84
C PHE A 100 13.03 1.36 18.38
N SER A 101 12.40 1.12 17.24
CA SER A 101 11.39 2.01 16.65
C SER A 101 9.94 1.53 16.87
N ILE A 102 9.00 2.46 16.74
CA ILE A 102 7.56 2.17 16.73
C ILE A 102 7.18 1.19 15.62
N TRP A 103 7.83 1.25 14.45
CA TRP A 103 7.47 0.41 13.31
C TRP A 103 7.77 -1.06 13.58
N GLY A 104 8.95 -1.37 14.15
CA GLY A 104 9.27 -2.71 14.64
C GLY A 104 8.32 -3.18 15.74
N MET A 105 7.86 -2.29 16.62
CA MET A 105 6.89 -2.63 17.66
C MET A 105 5.53 -3.04 17.06
N LEU A 106 5.07 -2.38 15.99
CA LEU A 106 3.87 -2.81 15.27
C LEU A 106 4.01 -4.22 14.70
N ARG A 107 5.21 -4.59 14.20
CA ARG A 107 5.49 -5.94 13.69
C ARG A 107 5.55 -6.97 14.82
N ALA A 108 6.11 -6.60 15.96
CA ALA A 108 6.16 -7.44 17.16
C ALA A 108 4.75 -7.79 17.67
N LEU A 109 3.85 -6.81 17.71
CA LEU A 109 2.47 -7.01 18.14
C LEU A 109 1.71 -7.96 17.22
N GLU A 110 1.92 -7.86 15.90
CA GLU A 110 1.37 -8.80 14.93
C GLU A 110 1.85 -10.23 15.21
N SER A 111 3.17 -10.43 15.29
CA SER A 111 3.76 -11.75 15.54
C SER A 111 3.29 -12.33 16.87
N PHE A 112 3.26 -11.53 17.93
CA PHE A 112 2.74 -11.96 19.23
C PHE A 112 1.29 -12.44 19.13
N SER A 113 0.44 -11.72 18.39
CA SER A 113 -0.97 -12.10 18.23
C SER A 113 -1.16 -13.46 17.54
N GLN A 114 -0.27 -13.81 16.60
CA GLN A 114 -0.27 -15.09 15.90
C GLN A 114 0.23 -16.25 16.77
N MET A 115 1.06 -15.96 17.78
CA MET A 115 1.56 -16.96 18.73
C MET A 115 0.52 -17.34 19.79
N VAL A 116 -0.48 -16.49 20.02
CA VAL A 116 -1.57 -16.80 20.95
C VAL A 116 -2.57 -17.72 20.28
N VAL A 117 -2.70 -18.93 20.81
CA VAL A 117 -3.59 -19.98 20.30
C VAL A 117 -4.61 -20.39 21.36
N LEU A 118 -5.67 -21.08 20.94
CA LEU A 118 -6.58 -21.72 21.88
C LEU A 118 -5.98 -23.01 22.42
N SER A 119 -6.31 -23.33 23.67
CA SER A 119 -6.10 -24.66 24.22
C SER A 119 -6.85 -25.73 23.42
N ASP A 120 -6.39 -26.99 23.46
CA ASP A 120 -7.05 -28.10 22.73
C ASP A 120 -8.51 -28.28 23.14
N ASP A 121 -8.82 -28.02 24.41
CA ASP A 121 -10.17 -28.06 24.95
C ASP A 121 -10.95 -26.76 24.70
N GLY A 122 -10.31 -25.71 24.15
CA GLY A 122 -10.86 -24.39 23.86
C GLY A 122 -11.19 -23.54 25.09
N SER A 123 -10.85 -23.98 26.30
CA SER A 123 -11.24 -23.29 27.53
C SER A 123 -10.40 -22.05 27.84
N MET A 124 -9.18 -21.96 27.27
CA MET A 124 -8.19 -20.93 27.59
C MET A 124 -7.37 -20.53 26.36
N LEU A 125 -6.72 -19.36 26.44
CA LEU A 125 -5.65 -18.98 25.52
C LEU A 125 -4.32 -19.56 26.02
N ARG A 126 -3.45 -19.99 25.11
CA ARG A 126 -2.12 -20.54 25.37
C ARG A 126 -1.10 -19.86 24.47
N ILE A 127 0.14 -19.79 24.94
CA ILE A 127 1.30 -19.33 24.20
C ILE A 127 2.52 -20.12 24.69
N ASN A 128 3.48 -20.39 23.81
CA ASN A 128 4.68 -21.13 24.17
C ASN A 128 5.81 -20.17 24.58
N SER A 129 6.64 -20.60 25.53
CA SER A 129 7.94 -19.99 25.81
C SER A 129 8.78 -19.98 24.52
N THR A 130 9.16 -18.79 24.06
CA THR A 130 9.74 -18.56 22.73
C THR A 130 10.61 -17.31 22.76
N THR A 131 11.76 -17.37 22.07
CA THR A 131 12.56 -16.20 21.71
C THR A 131 12.51 -16.00 20.19
N ILE A 132 12.22 -14.76 19.76
CA ILE A 132 12.22 -14.31 18.36
C ILE A 132 13.12 -13.09 18.26
N ASP A 133 13.94 -13.08 17.22
CA ASP A 133 14.68 -11.94 16.71
C ASP A 133 14.34 -11.85 15.22
N ASP A 134 13.65 -10.79 14.80
CA ASP A 134 13.06 -10.69 13.46
C ASP A 134 13.13 -9.27 12.91
N GLY A 135 13.23 -9.18 11.59
CA GLY A 135 13.39 -7.94 10.85
C GLY A 135 13.27 -8.19 9.34
N PRO A 136 12.83 -7.20 8.55
CA PRO A 136 12.59 -7.40 7.13
C PRO A 136 13.89 -7.46 6.33
N ARG A 137 14.00 -8.46 5.44
CA ARG A 137 15.09 -8.51 4.44
C ARG A 137 15.05 -7.33 3.46
N PHE A 138 13.85 -6.84 3.12
CA PHE A 138 13.65 -5.75 2.18
C PHE A 138 12.71 -4.69 2.79
N SER A 139 13.08 -3.42 2.65
CA SER A 139 12.35 -2.31 3.25
C SER A 139 11.14 -1.84 2.44
N HIS A 140 11.05 -2.18 1.15
CA HIS A 140 9.86 -1.93 0.33
C HIS A 140 9.08 -3.23 0.12
N ARG A 141 7.90 -3.33 0.72
CA ARG A 141 7.00 -4.50 0.61
C ARG A 141 5.60 -4.01 0.25
N GLY A 142 5.37 -3.86 -1.06
CA GLY A 142 4.21 -3.17 -1.61
C GLY A 142 3.05 -4.08 -2.00
N LEU A 143 1.84 -3.52 -1.94
CA LEU A 143 0.65 -4.04 -2.60
C LEU A 143 0.05 -2.94 -3.48
N LEU A 144 -0.09 -3.23 -4.78
CA LEU A 144 -0.77 -2.34 -5.73
C LEU A 144 -2.27 -2.59 -5.69
N VAL A 145 -3.05 -1.51 -5.61
CA VAL A 145 -4.51 -1.54 -5.76
C VAL A 145 -4.94 -0.53 -6.81
N ASP A 146 -5.60 -1.04 -7.85
CA ASP A 146 -6.21 -0.27 -8.94
C ASP A 146 -7.64 0.09 -8.56
N THR A 147 -7.88 1.38 -8.37
CA THR A 147 -9.22 1.93 -8.07
C THR A 147 -9.85 2.65 -9.25
N SER A 148 -9.22 2.60 -10.42
CA SER A 148 -9.72 3.24 -11.63
C SER A 148 -10.54 2.28 -12.49
N ARG A 149 -10.02 1.07 -12.76
CA ARG A 149 -10.75 0.06 -13.56
C ARG A 149 -12.05 -0.34 -12.87
N HIS A 150 -12.03 -0.39 -11.54
CA HIS A 150 -13.22 -0.49 -10.71
C HIS A 150 -13.02 0.36 -9.45
N PHE A 151 -14.03 1.14 -9.09
CA PHE A 151 -14.01 1.88 -7.84
C PHE A 151 -14.08 0.90 -6.64
N ILE A 152 -13.21 1.12 -5.65
CA ILE A 152 -13.18 0.34 -4.41
C ILE A 152 -13.51 1.27 -3.24
N ASP A 153 -14.56 0.97 -2.49
CA ASP A 153 -14.99 1.84 -1.40
C ASP A 153 -13.95 1.91 -0.27
N THR A 154 -13.96 3.02 0.47
CA THR A 154 -12.97 3.28 1.53
C THR A 154 -12.99 2.24 2.66
N CYS A 155 -14.14 1.66 2.99
CA CYS A 155 -14.20 0.59 3.99
C CYS A 155 -13.45 -0.65 3.51
N THR A 156 -13.54 -0.97 2.21
CA THR A 156 -12.78 -2.06 1.60
C THR A 156 -11.28 -1.76 1.55
N LEU A 157 -10.89 -0.52 1.23
CA LEU A 157 -9.47 -0.10 1.30
C LEU A 157 -8.89 -0.25 2.71
N VAL A 158 -9.62 0.13 3.76
CA VAL A 158 -9.17 -0.07 5.15
C VAL A 158 -8.98 -1.56 5.48
N LYS A 159 -9.87 -2.45 4.99
CA LYS A 159 -9.69 -3.90 5.15
C LYS A 159 -8.47 -4.44 4.42
N ILE A 160 -8.13 -3.86 3.26
CA ILE A 160 -6.90 -4.19 2.56
C ILE A 160 -5.69 -3.77 3.42
N LEU A 161 -5.71 -2.56 4.00
CA LEU A 161 -4.66 -2.11 4.92
C LEU A 161 -4.53 -3.01 6.15
N ASP A 162 -5.64 -3.50 6.71
CA ASP A 162 -5.61 -4.52 7.78
C ASP A 162 -4.89 -5.79 7.31
N GLY A 163 -5.27 -6.32 6.15
CA GLY A 163 -4.62 -7.50 5.56
C GLY A 163 -3.13 -7.28 5.31
N MET A 164 -2.74 -6.10 4.84
CA MET A 164 -1.35 -5.70 4.66
C MET A 164 -0.59 -5.71 5.98
N ALA A 165 -1.17 -5.16 7.06
CA ALA A 165 -0.56 -5.15 8.38
C ALA A 165 -0.32 -6.58 8.90
N TYR A 166 -1.29 -7.48 8.75
CA TYR A 166 -1.16 -8.89 9.15
C TYR A 166 -0.02 -9.61 8.42
N ASN A 167 0.23 -9.23 7.17
CA ASN A 167 1.29 -9.77 6.32
C ASN A 167 2.59 -8.94 6.38
N LYS A 168 2.67 -7.95 7.27
CA LYS A 168 3.81 -7.03 7.42
C LYS A 168 4.20 -6.30 6.12
N LEU A 169 3.26 -6.09 5.21
CA LEU A 169 3.44 -5.20 4.06
C LEU A 169 3.42 -3.74 4.54
N ASN A 170 4.20 -2.88 3.89
CA ASN A 170 4.44 -1.51 4.37
C ASN A 170 4.34 -0.42 3.29
N VAL A 171 3.96 -0.76 2.06
CA VAL A 171 3.68 0.21 1.01
C VAL A 171 2.32 -0.11 0.36
N PHE A 172 1.39 0.82 0.47
CA PHE A 172 0.13 0.80 -0.27
C PHE A 172 0.36 1.61 -1.56
N HIS A 173 0.57 0.91 -2.67
CA HIS A 173 0.72 1.50 -3.99
C HIS A 173 -0.68 1.73 -4.54
N TRP A 174 -1.14 2.98 -4.51
CA TRP A 174 -2.49 3.33 -4.90
C TRP A 174 -2.50 3.83 -6.34
N HIS A 175 -2.83 2.93 -7.27
CA HIS A 175 -3.10 3.25 -8.67
C HIS A 175 -4.52 3.85 -8.76
N ILE A 176 -4.58 5.17 -8.54
CA ILE A 176 -5.82 5.85 -8.17
C ILE A 176 -6.66 6.26 -9.38
N VAL A 177 -6.04 6.49 -10.54
CA VAL A 177 -6.66 6.94 -11.80
C VAL A 177 -6.06 6.16 -12.98
N ASP A 178 -6.82 6.02 -14.08
CA ASP A 178 -6.42 5.34 -15.33
C ASP A 178 -7.40 5.76 -16.45
N ASP A 179 -7.35 5.14 -17.62
CA ASP A 179 -8.26 5.33 -18.74
C ASP A 179 -9.75 5.24 -18.40
N HIS A 180 -10.07 4.39 -17.43
CA HIS A 180 -11.43 3.95 -17.16
C HIS A 180 -12.20 4.91 -16.25
N SER A 181 -11.56 5.46 -15.23
CA SER A 181 -12.15 6.49 -14.38
C SER A 181 -11.12 7.39 -13.72
N PHE A 182 -11.57 8.58 -13.33
CA PHE A 182 -10.82 9.54 -12.53
C PHE A 182 -11.54 9.77 -11.19
N PRO A 183 -11.37 8.89 -10.19
CA PRO A 183 -12.07 9.01 -8.91
C PRO A 183 -11.39 9.96 -7.92
N TYR A 184 -10.17 10.46 -8.17
CA TYR A 184 -9.48 11.39 -7.29
C TYR A 184 -10.12 12.79 -7.31
N GLU A 185 -10.57 13.32 -6.17
CA GLU A 185 -11.06 14.70 -6.06
C GLU A 185 -9.88 15.68 -6.01
N SER A 186 -9.58 16.34 -7.14
CA SER A 186 -8.62 17.44 -7.16
C SER A 186 -9.28 18.75 -6.71
N LYS A 187 -8.59 19.55 -5.89
CA LYS A 187 -9.04 20.91 -5.55
C LYS A 187 -8.67 21.91 -6.64
N ALA A 188 -7.52 21.73 -7.27
CA ALA A 188 -7.02 22.54 -8.37
C ALA A 188 -7.84 22.33 -9.65
N PHE A 189 -8.31 21.10 -9.88
CA PHE A 189 -9.08 20.72 -11.06
C PHE A 189 -10.30 19.85 -10.71
N PRO A 190 -11.34 20.41 -10.04
CA PRO A 190 -12.52 19.65 -9.61
C PRO A 190 -13.22 18.88 -10.74
N GLU A 191 -13.19 19.45 -11.95
CA GLU A 191 -13.79 18.92 -13.16
C GLU A 191 -13.27 17.52 -13.54
N LEU A 192 -12.05 17.16 -13.12
CA LEU A 192 -11.47 15.84 -13.36
C LEU A 192 -12.35 14.73 -12.78
N SER A 193 -12.68 14.81 -11.49
CA SER A 193 -13.58 13.83 -10.87
C SER A 193 -15.04 14.05 -11.22
N GLU A 194 -15.49 15.31 -11.37
CA GLU A 194 -16.89 15.60 -11.71
C GLU A 194 -17.34 14.96 -13.03
N LYS A 195 -16.41 14.83 -13.98
CA LYS A 195 -16.68 14.27 -15.31
C LYS A 195 -16.02 12.92 -15.58
N GLY A 196 -14.86 12.66 -14.98
CA GLY A 196 -14.06 11.46 -15.22
C GLY A 196 -14.37 10.30 -14.28
N ALA A 197 -15.02 10.53 -13.13
CA ALA A 197 -15.45 9.42 -12.26
C ALA A 197 -16.65 8.67 -12.86
N TYR A 198 -16.82 7.40 -12.48
CA TYR A 198 -17.96 6.60 -12.93
C TYR A 198 -19.32 7.17 -12.48
N HIS A 199 -19.35 7.73 -11.28
CA HIS A 199 -20.54 8.30 -10.66
C HIS A 199 -20.11 9.30 -9.57
N PRO A 200 -20.88 10.35 -9.27
CA PRO A 200 -20.54 11.30 -8.19
C PRO A 200 -20.36 10.69 -6.80
N SER A 201 -20.86 9.47 -6.56
CA SER A 201 -20.65 8.73 -5.31
C SER A 201 -19.43 7.78 -5.34
N MET A 202 -18.70 7.74 -6.46
CA MET A 202 -17.52 6.91 -6.69
C MET A 202 -16.30 7.81 -6.85
N VAL A 203 -16.15 8.73 -5.90
CA VAL A 203 -15.09 9.73 -5.82
C VAL A 203 -14.43 9.60 -4.45
N TYR A 204 -13.10 9.63 -4.42
CA TYR A 204 -12.33 9.77 -3.20
C TYR A 204 -12.19 11.25 -2.89
N THR A 205 -12.99 11.73 -1.95
CA THR A 205 -12.86 13.11 -1.48
C THR A 205 -11.54 13.31 -0.78
N GLN A 206 -11.12 14.56 -0.64
CA GLN A 206 -9.92 14.93 0.12
C GLN A 206 -9.97 14.38 1.56
N ARG A 207 -11.16 14.31 2.15
CA ARG A 207 -11.37 13.70 3.47
C ARG A 207 -11.15 12.18 3.46
N ASP A 208 -11.65 11.50 2.43
CA ASP A 208 -11.48 10.05 2.28
C ASP A 208 -9.99 9.70 2.15
N ILE A 209 -9.25 10.46 1.34
CA ILE A 209 -7.82 10.24 1.12
C ILE A 209 -7.04 10.44 2.42
N GLN A 210 -7.29 11.52 3.16
CA GLN A 210 -6.63 11.77 4.45
C GLN A 210 -6.95 10.68 5.48
N MET A 211 -8.19 10.15 5.49
CA MET A 211 -8.55 9.02 6.33
C MET A 211 -7.78 7.74 5.95
N ILE A 212 -7.65 7.44 4.65
CA ILE A 212 -6.87 6.27 4.20
C ILE A 212 -5.39 6.40 4.55
N ILE A 213 -4.82 7.61 4.39
CA ILE A 213 -3.43 7.89 4.80
C ILE A 213 -3.26 7.68 6.30
N GLU A 214 -4.19 8.16 7.12
CA GLU A 214 -4.12 7.98 8.57
C GLU A 214 -4.26 6.50 8.97
N GLU A 215 -5.22 5.77 8.39
CA GLU A 215 -5.38 4.34 8.65
C GLU A 215 -4.13 3.53 8.24
N ALA A 216 -3.47 3.91 7.15
CA ALA A 216 -2.21 3.31 6.74
C ALA A 216 -1.07 3.66 7.73
N ARG A 217 -0.97 4.92 8.16
CA ARG A 217 0.01 5.39 9.16
C ARG A 217 -0.12 4.63 10.48
N LEU A 218 -1.34 4.44 10.98
CA LEU A 218 -1.66 3.64 12.17
C LEU A 218 -1.27 2.15 12.06
N ARG A 219 -0.83 1.70 10.89
CA ARG A 219 -0.34 0.33 10.60
C ARG A 219 1.14 0.33 10.16
N GLY A 220 1.80 1.48 10.15
CA GLY A 220 3.15 1.63 9.60
C GLY A 220 3.21 1.29 8.11
N ILE A 221 2.21 1.76 7.36
CA ILE A 221 2.10 1.57 5.90
C ILE A 221 2.19 2.94 5.24
N ARG A 222 3.11 3.07 4.29
CA ARG A 222 3.27 4.25 3.43
C ARG A 222 2.17 4.24 2.37
N VAL A 223 1.60 5.39 2.04
CA VAL A 223 0.66 5.53 0.91
C VAL A 223 1.39 6.20 -0.24
N MET A 224 1.69 5.43 -1.27
CA MET A 224 2.40 5.86 -2.46
C MET A 224 1.38 6.00 -3.60
N SER A 225 1.07 7.24 -3.97
CA SER A 225 0.11 7.52 -5.04
C SER A 225 0.72 7.32 -6.41
N GLU A 226 -0.06 6.77 -7.33
CA GLU A 226 0.25 6.71 -8.75
C GLU A 226 -0.75 7.50 -9.57
N PHE A 227 -0.23 8.42 -10.38
CA PHE A 227 -0.96 9.13 -11.42
C PHE A 227 -0.23 8.89 -12.74
N ASP A 228 -0.66 7.86 -13.44
CA ASP A 228 0.03 7.36 -14.63
C ASP A 228 -0.11 8.32 -15.82
N THR A 229 1.03 8.64 -16.44
CA THR A 229 1.15 9.50 -17.62
C THR A 229 2.37 9.08 -18.45
N PRO A 230 2.39 9.28 -19.78
CA PRO A 230 1.35 9.89 -20.63
C PRO A 230 0.28 8.90 -21.13
N GLY A 231 0.52 7.59 -20.99
CA GLY A 231 -0.49 6.53 -21.22
C GLY A 231 -1.61 6.60 -20.18
N HIS A 232 -2.58 5.69 -20.24
CA HIS A 232 -3.55 5.49 -19.16
C HIS A 232 -4.34 6.75 -18.72
N THR A 233 -4.58 7.67 -19.66
CA THR A 233 -5.10 9.03 -19.37
C THR A 233 -6.44 9.35 -20.01
N ARG A 234 -7.15 8.38 -20.59
CA ARG A 234 -8.43 8.63 -21.27
C ARG A 234 -9.48 9.32 -20.39
N SER A 235 -9.58 8.96 -19.10
CA SER A 235 -10.53 9.58 -18.16
C SER A 235 -10.25 11.06 -17.91
N TRP A 236 -8.98 11.47 -18.01
CA TRP A 236 -8.54 12.86 -17.84
C TRP A 236 -9.04 13.73 -18.99
N GLY A 237 -9.03 13.17 -20.22
CA GLY A 237 -9.52 13.83 -21.42
C GLY A 237 -11.04 14.06 -21.46
N VAL A 238 -11.80 13.51 -20.52
CA VAL A 238 -13.25 13.75 -20.43
C VAL A 238 -13.53 15.19 -19.99
N SER A 239 -12.75 15.72 -19.06
CA SER A 239 -12.82 17.13 -18.65
C SER A 239 -11.86 18.02 -19.41
N HIS A 240 -10.68 17.50 -19.75
CA HIS A 240 -9.59 18.22 -20.42
C HIS A 240 -9.15 17.55 -21.72
N PRO A 241 -10.00 17.50 -22.76
CA PRO A 241 -9.66 16.87 -24.03
C PRO A 241 -8.43 17.49 -24.69
N GLU A 242 -8.10 18.75 -24.37
CA GLU A 242 -6.92 19.46 -24.86
C GLU A 242 -5.57 18.90 -24.37
N LEU A 243 -5.58 18.09 -23.30
CA LEU A 243 -4.39 17.40 -22.79
C LEU A 243 -4.05 16.17 -23.61
N LEU A 244 -5.02 15.54 -24.26
CA LEU A 244 -4.82 14.31 -25.01
C LEU A 244 -4.57 14.56 -26.49
N THR A 245 -3.86 13.64 -27.12
CA THR A 245 -3.60 13.71 -28.56
C THR A 245 -4.86 13.36 -29.35
N GLU A 246 -5.28 14.25 -30.24
CA GLU A 246 -6.28 13.91 -31.25
C GLU A 246 -5.65 12.99 -32.32
N CYS A 247 -6.12 11.75 -32.40
CA CYS A 247 -5.65 10.81 -33.40
C CYS A 247 -6.23 11.14 -34.78
N GLN A 248 -5.49 10.83 -35.84
CA GLN A 248 -5.88 11.04 -37.23
C GLN A 248 -5.97 9.71 -38.00
N ASP A 249 -6.18 9.80 -39.31
CA ASP A 249 -6.30 8.66 -40.23
C ASP A 249 -7.36 7.63 -39.78
N GLN A 250 -6.99 6.35 -39.70
CA GLN A 250 -7.85 5.25 -39.26
C GLN A 250 -8.28 5.34 -37.79
N TYR A 251 -7.69 6.26 -37.01
CA TYR A 251 -8.00 6.50 -35.60
C TYR A 251 -8.77 7.82 -35.39
N ARG A 252 -9.20 8.50 -36.46
CA ARG A 252 -9.88 9.80 -36.38
C ARG A 252 -11.06 9.79 -35.41
N GLY A 253 -11.15 10.83 -34.59
CA GLY A 253 -12.21 11.00 -33.58
C GLY A 253 -11.95 10.28 -32.25
N LYS A 254 -10.78 9.63 -32.10
CA LYS A 254 -10.30 9.09 -30.84
C LYS A 254 -9.25 10.03 -30.23
N LEU A 255 -9.14 9.97 -28.90
CA LEU A 255 -8.03 10.55 -28.15
C LEU A 255 -7.06 9.43 -27.76
N GLY A 256 -5.76 9.69 -27.88
CA GLY A 256 -4.69 8.79 -27.46
C GLY A 256 -3.99 9.30 -26.20
N PRO A 257 -2.70 8.93 -26.00
CA PRO A 257 -1.90 9.43 -24.88
C PRO A 257 -1.85 10.96 -24.82
N MET A 258 -1.48 11.49 -23.64
CA MET A 258 -1.26 12.92 -23.43
C MET A 258 -0.36 13.51 -24.54
N ASP A 259 -0.70 14.70 -25.02
CA ASP A 259 0.07 15.39 -26.07
C ASP A 259 1.36 15.98 -25.47
N PRO A 260 2.54 15.43 -25.78
CA PRO A 260 3.80 15.84 -25.19
C PRO A 260 4.38 17.11 -25.83
N THR A 261 3.71 17.65 -26.86
CA THR A 261 4.21 18.79 -27.63
C THR A 261 3.70 20.14 -27.13
N ARG A 262 2.74 20.12 -26.19
CA ARG A 262 2.07 21.32 -25.67
C ARG A 262 2.61 21.72 -24.30
N GLU A 263 3.01 22.98 -24.16
CA GLU A 263 3.41 23.55 -22.85
C GLU A 263 2.27 23.58 -21.82
N SER A 264 1.02 23.66 -22.29
CA SER A 264 -0.15 23.57 -21.41
C SER A 264 -0.22 22.23 -20.68
N THR A 265 0.18 21.13 -21.31
CA THR A 265 0.23 19.79 -20.68
C THR A 265 1.15 19.80 -19.47
N TYR A 266 2.37 20.31 -19.62
CA TYR A 266 3.35 20.37 -18.53
C TYR A 266 2.98 21.37 -17.44
N THR A 267 2.27 22.45 -17.79
CA THR A 267 1.76 23.42 -16.81
C THR A 267 0.64 22.81 -15.97
N PHE A 268 -0.28 22.08 -16.63
CA PHE A 268 -1.34 21.35 -15.96
C PHE A 268 -0.78 20.30 -14.99
N LEU A 269 0.13 19.44 -15.48
CA LEU A 269 0.74 18.39 -14.66
C LEU A 269 1.55 18.97 -13.51
N SER A 270 2.30 20.06 -13.72
CA SER A 270 3.01 20.73 -12.63
C SER A 270 2.07 21.22 -11.52
N ASN A 271 0.90 21.74 -11.86
CA ASN A 271 -0.07 22.20 -10.87
C ASN A 271 -0.74 21.03 -10.15
N LEU A 272 -1.11 19.97 -10.88
CA LEU A 272 -1.71 18.79 -10.28
C LEU A 272 -0.71 18.08 -9.35
N PHE A 273 0.53 17.85 -9.79
CA PHE A 273 1.52 17.15 -8.96
C PHE A 273 1.94 17.95 -7.73
N ARG A 274 1.89 19.29 -7.75
CA ARG A 274 2.04 20.09 -6.53
C ARG A 274 0.96 19.76 -5.50
N GLU A 275 -0.29 19.67 -5.93
CA GLU A 275 -1.38 19.25 -5.05
C GLU A 275 -1.19 17.80 -4.57
N VAL A 276 -0.85 16.87 -5.46
CA VAL A 276 -0.63 15.46 -5.10
C VAL A 276 0.44 15.33 -4.02
N ILE A 277 1.56 16.05 -4.15
CA ILE A 277 2.66 16.02 -3.18
C ILE A 277 2.28 16.65 -1.82
N GLU A 278 1.35 17.61 -1.81
CA GLU A 278 0.80 18.18 -0.58
C GLU A 278 -0.19 17.22 0.10
N VAL A 279 -0.98 16.48 -0.70
CA VAL A 279 -2.00 15.54 -0.21
C VAL A 279 -1.38 14.24 0.29
N PHE A 280 -0.41 13.70 -0.44
CA PHE A 280 0.26 12.44 -0.14
C PHE A 280 1.66 12.71 0.46
N PRO A 281 1.88 12.44 1.76
CA PRO A 281 3.10 12.83 2.44
C PRO A 281 4.31 11.93 2.17
N ASP A 282 4.13 10.83 1.41
CA ASP A 282 5.24 9.93 1.09
C ASP A 282 6.31 10.65 0.26
N GLN A 283 7.58 10.28 0.49
CA GLN A 283 8.70 10.87 -0.25
C GLN A 283 8.65 10.54 -1.75
N TYR A 284 7.93 9.48 -2.10
CA TYR A 284 7.85 8.97 -3.44
C TYR A 284 6.47 9.18 -4.07
N VAL A 285 6.48 9.59 -5.34
CA VAL A 285 5.28 9.65 -6.20
C VAL A 285 5.53 8.76 -7.41
N HIS A 286 4.59 7.87 -7.71
CA HIS A 286 4.67 7.02 -8.90
C HIS A 286 4.07 7.77 -10.10
N LEU A 287 4.86 7.91 -11.17
CA LEU A 287 4.49 8.67 -12.37
C LEU A 287 3.97 7.78 -13.50
N GLY A 288 4.00 6.46 -13.29
CA GLY A 288 3.62 5.46 -14.27
C GLY A 288 4.62 5.40 -15.42
N GLY A 289 4.13 5.59 -16.64
CA GLY A 289 4.93 5.63 -17.87
C GLY A 289 5.08 4.27 -18.53
N ASP A 290 4.11 3.36 -18.34
CA ASP A 290 4.01 2.09 -19.04
C ASP A 290 3.06 2.15 -20.25
N GLU A 291 3.17 1.12 -21.11
CA GLU A 291 2.24 0.81 -22.21
C GLU A 291 1.81 1.99 -23.11
N VAL A 292 2.70 2.97 -23.34
CA VAL A 292 2.38 4.14 -24.18
C VAL A 292 2.16 3.74 -25.65
N GLY A 293 0.91 3.80 -26.10
CA GLY A 293 0.53 3.51 -27.49
C GLY A 293 0.93 4.63 -28.47
N PHE A 294 1.99 4.41 -29.25
CA PHE A 294 2.54 5.42 -30.17
C PHE A 294 1.72 5.64 -31.45
N GLU A 295 0.75 4.78 -31.77
CA GLU A 295 0.01 4.84 -33.04
C GLU A 295 -0.77 6.15 -33.20
N CYS A 296 -1.33 6.67 -32.11
CA CYS A 296 -2.05 7.93 -32.13
C CYS A 296 -1.10 9.11 -32.40
N TRP A 297 0.05 9.15 -31.73
CA TRP A 297 1.08 10.15 -31.99
C TRP A 297 1.60 10.08 -33.43
N ALA A 298 1.81 8.87 -33.94
CA ALA A 298 2.25 8.64 -35.31
C ALA A 298 1.26 9.12 -36.38
N SER A 299 -0.05 9.09 -36.06
CA SER A 299 -1.08 9.61 -36.95
C SER A 299 -1.14 11.15 -36.96
N ASN A 300 -0.69 11.84 -35.91
CA ASN A 300 -0.92 13.27 -35.74
C ASN A 300 0.15 14.15 -36.45
N PRO A 301 -0.21 14.96 -37.47
CA PRO A 301 0.76 15.77 -38.22
C PRO A 301 1.50 16.82 -37.37
N ASN A 302 0.86 17.38 -36.34
CA ASN A 302 1.50 18.39 -35.48
C ASN A 302 2.59 17.75 -34.63
N ILE A 303 2.37 16.52 -34.15
CA ILE A 303 3.38 15.78 -33.39
C ILE A 303 4.55 15.40 -34.30
N LEU A 304 4.28 14.90 -35.52
CA LEU A 304 5.33 14.58 -36.48
C LEU A 304 6.18 15.81 -36.84
N GLU A 305 5.55 16.98 -36.98
CA GLU A 305 6.26 18.24 -37.23
C GLU A 305 7.09 18.68 -36.01
N TYR A 306 6.54 18.58 -34.80
CA TYR A 306 7.27 18.85 -33.57
C TYR A 306 8.51 17.95 -33.45
N MET A 307 8.37 16.66 -33.73
CA MET A 307 9.49 15.70 -33.70
C MET A 307 10.60 16.10 -34.68
N LYS A 308 10.25 16.49 -35.91
CA LYS A 308 11.22 16.99 -36.90
C LYS A 308 11.96 18.24 -36.40
N GLN A 309 11.24 19.22 -35.89
CA GLN A 309 11.80 20.48 -35.39
C GLN A 309 12.73 20.26 -34.19
N ASN A 310 12.41 19.28 -33.35
CA ASN A 310 13.17 18.94 -32.14
C ASN A 310 14.19 17.81 -32.35
N ARG A 311 14.37 17.31 -33.58
CA ARG A 311 15.29 16.21 -33.93
C ARG A 311 15.06 14.94 -33.11
N LEU A 312 13.80 14.60 -32.90
CA LEU A 312 13.38 13.35 -32.26
C LEU A 312 13.15 12.30 -33.36
N TYR A 313 13.90 11.20 -33.30
CA TYR A 313 13.95 10.20 -34.38
C TYR A 313 13.08 8.97 -34.13
N SER A 314 12.51 8.85 -32.93
CA SER A 314 11.58 7.78 -32.57
C SER A 314 10.55 8.28 -31.54
N PHE A 315 9.46 7.54 -31.34
CA PHE A 315 8.43 7.92 -30.36
C PHE A 315 8.87 7.64 -28.94
N GLU A 316 9.78 6.69 -28.73
CA GLU A 316 10.46 6.46 -27.45
C GLU A 316 11.27 7.70 -27.04
N MET A 317 11.94 8.39 -27.98
CA MET A 317 12.60 9.67 -27.68
C MET A 317 11.60 10.80 -27.32
N LEU A 318 10.40 10.75 -27.89
CA LEU A 318 9.35 11.72 -27.59
C LEU A 318 8.76 11.47 -26.19
N GLU A 319 8.48 10.21 -25.88
CA GLU A 319 8.08 9.75 -24.55
C GLU A 319 9.16 10.07 -23.51
N GLU A 320 10.44 9.81 -23.83
CA GLU A 320 11.57 10.18 -23.00
C GLU A 320 11.52 11.66 -22.64
N LYS A 321 11.37 12.51 -23.64
CA LYS A 321 11.30 13.95 -23.45
C LYS A 321 10.13 14.36 -22.57
N PHE A 322 8.97 13.71 -22.71
CA PHE A 322 7.82 13.95 -21.85
C PHE A 322 8.12 13.59 -20.40
N ILE A 323 8.53 12.35 -20.16
CA ILE A 323 8.72 11.82 -18.81
C ILE A 323 9.85 12.54 -18.09
N GLN A 324 10.96 12.85 -18.79
CA GLN A 324 12.05 13.64 -18.22
C GLN A 324 11.54 14.97 -17.66
N ARG A 325 10.66 15.67 -18.38
CA ARG A 325 10.14 16.96 -17.90
C ARG A 325 9.27 16.82 -16.65
N ILE A 326 8.47 15.75 -16.55
CA ILE A 326 7.66 15.51 -15.36
C ILE A 326 8.56 15.12 -14.18
N VAL A 327 9.52 14.24 -14.41
CA VAL A 327 10.50 13.83 -13.39
C VAL A 327 11.30 15.03 -12.88
N ASP A 328 11.77 15.93 -13.76
CA ASP A 328 12.47 17.16 -13.38
C ASP A 328 11.57 18.10 -12.56
N GLN A 329 10.27 18.18 -12.88
CA GLN A 329 9.30 18.96 -12.11
C GLN A 329 9.11 18.42 -10.68
N ILE A 330 9.11 17.09 -10.52
CA ILE A 330 8.99 16.42 -9.22
C ILE A 330 10.26 16.60 -8.38
N ASP A 331 11.43 16.52 -9.00
CA ASP A 331 12.72 16.70 -8.33
C ASP A 331 12.84 18.12 -7.72
N VAL A 332 12.39 19.15 -8.45
CA VAL A 332 12.34 20.54 -7.95
C VAL A 332 11.42 20.69 -6.71
N LEU A 333 10.46 19.79 -6.51
CA LEU A 333 9.57 19.77 -5.35
C LEU A 333 10.14 18.95 -4.18
N ASN A 334 11.43 18.55 -4.24
CA ASN A 334 12.10 17.72 -3.24
C ASN A 334 11.37 16.38 -2.99
N ARG A 335 10.87 15.77 -4.06
CA ARG A 335 10.28 14.44 -4.06
C ARG A 335 11.00 13.53 -5.03
N SER A 336 10.94 12.23 -4.76
CA SER A 336 11.54 11.21 -5.62
C SER A 336 10.47 10.55 -6.47
N SER A 337 10.81 10.22 -7.72
CA SER A 337 9.89 9.54 -8.62
C SER A 337 10.03 8.02 -8.54
N LEU A 338 8.91 7.31 -8.67
CA LEU A 338 8.91 5.96 -9.22
C LEU A 338 8.32 5.96 -10.62
N VAL A 339 8.83 5.05 -11.43
CA VAL A 339 8.41 4.86 -12.82
C VAL A 339 8.34 3.37 -13.13
N TRP A 340 7.48 2.99 -14.06
CA TRP A 340 7.54 1.65 -14.64
C TRP A 340 8.80 1.48 -15.50
N GLN A 341 9.15 0.23 -15.81
CA GLN A 341 10.41 -0.12 -16.46
C GLN A 341 10.59 0.48 -17.85
N GLU A 342 9.51 0.71 -18.57
CA GLU A 342 9.48 1.26 -19.93
C GLU A 342 10.26 2.56 -19.99
N VAL A 343 10.08 3.42 -18.99
CA VAL A 343 10.81 4.68 -18.86
C VAL A 343 12.32 4.47 -18.85
N TYR A 344 12.81 3.46 -18.12
CA TYR A 344 14.24 3.16 -18.11
C TYR A 344 14.69 2.54 -19.45
N VAL A 345 13.92 1.59 -19.97
CA VAL A 345 14.24 0.86 -21.21
C VAL A 345 14.26 1.77 -22.43
N ASN A 346 13.41 2.80 -22.44
CA ASN A 346 13.29 3.77 -23.53
C ASN A 346 14.37 4.87 -23.47
N GLY A 347 15.29 4.79 -22.50
CA GLY A 347 16.51 5.59 -22.46
C GLY A 347 16.42 6.88 -21.64
N VAL A 348 15.36 7.08 -20.85
CA VAL A 348 15.18 8.30 -20.05
C VAL A 348 16.28 8.48 -19.02
N ARG A 349 16.81 9.69 -18.92
CA ARG A 349 17.82 10.06 -17.92
C ARG A 349 17.20 10.32 -16.55
N LEU A 350 17.02 9.25 -15.81
CA LEU A 350 16.43 9.34 -14.47
C LEU A 350 17.37 10.06 -13.47
N PRO A 351 16.88 11.05 -12.71
CA PRO A 351 17.60 11.64 -11.59
C PRO A 351 18.06 10.59 -10.58
N LYS A 352 19.10 10.94 -9.83
CA LYS A 352 19.62 10.06 -8.79
C LYS A 352 18.57 9.88 -7.70
N GLY A 353 18.17 8.64 -7.45
CA GLY A 353 17.17 8.30 -6.44
C GLY A 353 15.81 7.93 -7.01
N THR A 354 15.59 8.09 -8.32
CA THR A 354 14.45 7.50 -9.00
C THR A 354 14.50 5.98 -8.89
N VAL A 355 13.37 5.36 -8.56
CA VAL A 355 13.23 3.91 -8.48
C VAL A 355 12.45 3.42 -9.69
N VAL A 356 12.90 2.31 -10.27
CA VAL A 356 12.28 1.68 -11.44
C VAL A 356 11.55 0.41 -11.00
N HIS A 357 10.26 0.32 -11.31
CA HIS A 357 9.46 -0.88 -11.11
C HIS A 357 9.53 -1.81 -12.34
N VAL A 358 10.15 -2.98 -12.13
CA VAL A 358 10.25 -4.03 -13.13
C VAL A 358 9.05 -4.95 -13.02
N TRP A 359 8.24 -5.02 -14.07
CA TRP A 359 6.98 -5.77 -14.09
C TRP A 359 6.88 -6.80 -15.23
N THR A 360 7.72 -6.71 -16.26
CA THR A 360 7.84 -7.71 -17.33
C THR A 360 9.25 -8.29 -17.45
N GLY A 361 9.32 -9.49 -18.04
CA GLY A 361 10.59 -10.13 -18.37
C GLY A 361 11.46 -10.53 -17.18
N ASN A 362 12.75 -10.73 -17.42
CA ASN A 362 13.74 -11.04 -16.39
C ASN A 362 14.60 -9.81 -16.10
N ARG A 363 14.80 -9.49 -14.81
CA ARG A 363 15.69 -8.41 -14.32
C ARG A 363 17.07 -8.43 -14.99
N GLN A 364 17.64 -9.61 -15.23
CA GLN A 364 18.98 -9.70 -15.82
C GLN A 364 19.03 -9.15 -17.25
N ASP A 365 17.95 -9.33 -18.01
CA ASP A 365 17.87 -8.85 -19.40
C ASP A 365 17.72 -7.32 -19.45
N LEU A 366 17.09 -6.73 -18.43
CA LEU A 366 16.97 -5.28 -18.27
C LEU A 366 18.30 -4.60 -17.90
N LEU A 367 19.12 -5.24 -17.06
CA LEU A 367 20.40 -4.68 -16.62
C LEU A 367 21.52 -4.81 -17.66
N ASN A 368 21.32 -5.64 -18.68
CA ASN A 368 22.29 -5.86 -19.76
C ASN A 368 22.07 -4.94 -20.99
N LYS A 369 20.97 -4.20 -21.01
CA LYS A 369 20.68 -3.14 -21.99
C LYS A 369 21.16 -1.80 -21.43
#